data_AF-A0A448X978-F1
#
_entry.id   AF-A0A448X978-F1
#
_cell.length_a   1.000
_cell.length_b   1.000
_cell.length_c   1.000
_cell.angle_alpha   90.00
_cell.angle_beta   90.00
_cell.angle_gamma   90.00
#
_symmetry.space_group_name_H-M   'P 1'
#
loop_
_entity.id
_entity.type
_entity.pdbx_description
1 polymer ?
#
loop_
_entity_poly.entity_id
_entity_poly.type
_entity_poly.pdbx_seq_one_letter_code
_entity_poly.pdbx_strand_id
1 'polypeptide(L)'
;MFAFFDSATVDRVIQALPPVGIGIKYNLPQARKSTSATPAQLFAQSSLTQRWQQREMSNFDYLMYVNTIAGRTFNDLNQYPIFPWVLADYTSSQLDLSQPASFRDLSRPIGALNVERKAFFDQRYAEWEDETQAPFHYGTHYSTAAFVLNYLVRMEPYTTLFLNLQVNRKTAS
;
A
#
# COMPACT_ATOMS: atom_id res chain seq x y z
N MET A 1 2.50 -15.40 -7.70
CA MET A 1 3.72 -14.58 -7.52
C MET A 1 4.88 -15.53 -7.32
N PHE A 2 6.06 -15.24 -7.87
CA PHE A 2 7.25 -16.08 -7.71
C PHE A 2 8.39 -15.25 -7.14
N ALA A 3 9.19 -15.85 -6.26
CA ALA A 3 10.41 -15.26 -5.74
C ALA A 3 11.62 -16.05 -6.30
N PHE A 4 12.68 -15.33 -6.63
CA PHE A 4 13.92 -15.89 -7.17
C PHE A 4 15.10 -15.43 -6.30
N PHE A 5 16.20 -16.19 -6.33
CA PHE A 5 17.38 -15.91 -5.49
C PHE A 5 18.17 -14.67 -5.92
N ASP A 6 18.08 -14.30 -7.20
CA ASP A 6 18.86 -13.21 -7.78
C ASP A 6 18.12 -12.55 -8.95
N SER A 7 18.50 -11.30 -9.26
CA SER A 7 17.91 -10.52 -10.35
C SER A 7 18.23 -11.07 -11.73
N ALA A 8 19.38 -11.71 -11.94
CA ALA A 8 19.74 -12.27 -13.25
C ALA A 8 18.83 -13.45 -13.62
N THR A 9 18.37 -14.23 -12.63
CA THR A 9 17.35 -15.26 -12.81
C THR A 9 16.00 -14.65 -13.19
N VAL A 10 15.60 -13.54 -12.57
CA VAL A 10 14.39 -12.80 -12.97
C VAL A 10 14.48 -12.36 -14.44
N ASP A 11 15.61 -11.78 -14.84
CA ASP A 11 15.80 -11.31 -16.22
C ASP A 11 15.74 -12.47 -17.22
N ARG A 12 16.36 -13.62 -16.93
CA ARG A 12 16.27 -14.83 -17.78
C ARG A 12 14.82 -15.31 -17.93
N VAL A 13 14.05 -15.30 -16.85
CA VAL A 13 12.62 -15.68 -16.88
C VAL A 13 11.82 -14.69 -17.71
N ILE A 14 12.04 -13.37 -17.55
CA ILE A 14 11.35 -12.34 -18.33
C ILE A 14 11.64 -12.50 -19.84
N GLN A 15 12.86 -12.88 -20.22
CA GLN A 15 13.21 -13.13 -21.62
C GLN A 15 12.50 -14.36 -22.20
N ALA A 16 12.28 -15.40 -21.40
CA ALA A 16 11.59 -16.62 -21.82
C ALA A 16 10.06 -16.46 -21.91
N LEU A 17 9.48 -15.48 -21.21
CA LEU A 17 8.04 -15.26 -21.16
C LEU A 17 7.50 -14.39 -22.33
N PRO A 18 6.19 -14.49 -22.63
CA PRO A 18 5.54 -13.60 -23.60
C PRO A 18 5.70 -12.11 -23.23
N PRO A 19 5.95 -11.23 -24.21
CA PRO A 19 6.27 -9.81 -23.98
C PRO A 19 5.01 -8.97 -23.68
N VAL A 20 4.29 -9.27 -22.61
CA VAL A 20 3.02 -8.60 -22.27
C VAL A 20 3.19 -7.32 -21.42
N GLY A 21 4.42 -7.01 -21.00
CA GLY A 21 4.69 -5.87 -20.12
C GLY A 21 3.99 -6.02 -18.76
N ILE A 22 3.32 -4.96 -18.32
CA ILE A 22 2.47 -4.98 -17.11
C ILE A 22 0.97 -5.05 -17.42
N GLY A 23 0.64 -5.56 -18.61
CA GLY A 23 -0.74 -5.78 -19.07
C GLY A 23 -1.38 -4.56 -19.75
N ILE A 24 -2.57 -4.79 -20.34
CA ILE A 24 -3.33 -3.78 -21.10
C ILE A 24 -4.07 -2.78 -20.22
N LYS A 25 -4.33 -3.13 -18.95
CA LYS A 25 -5.23 -2.38 -18.07
C LYS A 25 -4.82 -0.92 -17.88
N TYR A 26 -3.52 -0.65 -18.00
CA TYR A 26 -2.93 0.65 -17.70
C TYR A 26 -2.41 1.40 -18.93
N ASN A 27 -2.72 0.93 -20.16
CA ASN A 27 -2.29 1.54 -21.42
C ASN A 27 -0.77 1.82 -21.51
N LEU A 28 0.04 0.98 -20.86
CA LEU A 28 1.49 1.05 -20.94
C LEU A 28 2.02 0.17 -22.09
N PRO A 29 3.19 0.49 -22.67
CA PRO A 29 3.78 -0.31 -23.72
C PRO A 29 3.94 -1.77 -23.30
N GLN A 30 3.41 -2.68 -24.13
CA GLN A 30 3.58 -4.12 -23.96
C GLN A 30 4.97 -4.54 -24.44
N ALA A 31 5.95 -4.35 -23.56
CA ALA A 31 7.33 -4.69 -23.84
C ALA A 31 7.94 -5.39 -22.62
N ARG A 32 8.87 -6.34 -22.85
CA ARG A 32 9.65 -6.98 -21.77
C ARG A 32 10.37 -5.95 -20.90
N LYS A 33 10.83 -4.84 -21.53
CA LYS A 33 11.45 -3.73 -20.82
C LYS A 33 10.52 -3.11 -19.77
N SER A 34 9.22 -3.08 -20.02
CA SER A 34 8.22 -2.59 -19.05
C SER A 34 8.08 -3.55 -17.86
N THR A 35 8.33 -4.85 -18.04
CA THR A 35 8.29 -5.84 -16.95
C THR A 35 9.49 -5.69 -16.00
N SER A 36 10.67 -5.33 -16.51
CA SER A 36 11.88 -5.09 -15.71
C SER A 36 12.05 -3.62 -15.27
N ALA A 37 11.13 -2.73 -15.63
CA ALA A 37 11.23 -1.31 -15.30
C ALA A 37 11.00 -1.06 -13.80
N THR A 38 11.72 -0.09 -13.24
CA THR A 38 11.51 0.29 -11.83
C THR A 38 10.16 1.01 -11.66
N PRO A 39 9.58 1.01 -10.43
CA PRO A 39 8.35 1.74 -10.15
C PRO A 39 8.38 3.21 -10.61
N ALA A 40 9.52 3.89 -10.40
CA ALA A 40 9.71 5.28 -10.81
C ALA A 40 9.70 5.44 -12.35
N GLN A 41 10.32 4.51 -13.08
CA GLN A 41 10.30 4.51 -14.55
C GLN A 41 8.90 4.26 -15.08
N LEU A 42 8.17 3.29 -14.52
CA LEU A 42 6.79 3.00 -14.88
C LEU A 42 5.87 4.21 -14.64
N PHE A 43 6.04 4.87 -13.49
CA PHE A 43 5.28 6.08 -13.18
C PHE A 43 5.54 7.20 -14.19
N ALA A 44 6.82 7.47 -14.50
CA ALA A 44 7.21 8.55 -15.40
C ALA A 44 6.80 8.30 -16.87
N GLN A 45 6.74 7.05 -17.32
CA GLN A 45 6.39 6.68 -18.70
C GLN A 45 4.87 6.58 -18.93
N SER A 46 4.06 6.67 -17.88
CA SER A 46 2.62 6.47 -17.94
C SER A 46 1.86 7.77 -18.19
N SER A 47 0.87 7.73 -19.08
CA SER A 47 -0.09 8.83 -19.27
C SER A 47 -1.24 8.81 -18.25
N LEU A 48 -1.29 7.82 -17.35
CA LEU A 48 -2.44 7.64 -16.46
C LEU A 48 -2.61 8.77 -15.44
N THR A 49 -1.53 9.43 -15.03
CA THR A 49 -1.60 10.62 -14.17
C THR A 49 -2.35 11.75 -14.87
N GLN A 50 -2.08 11.98 -16.16
CA GLN A 50 -2.76 12.99 -16.95
C GLN A 50 -4.25 12.64 -17.13
N ARG A 51 -4.55 11.38 -17.44
CA ARG A 51 -5.93 10.90 -17.59
C ARG A 51 -6.74 11.05 -16.31
N TRP A 52 -6.13 10.75 -15.16
CA TRP A 52 -6.73 11.00 -13.85
C TRP A 52 -7.00 12.49 -13.60
N GLN A 53 -6.03 13.37 -13.90
CA GLN A 53 -6.22 14.82 -13.80
C GLN A 53 -7.33 15.34 -14.72
N GLN A 54 -7.48 14.74 -15.91
CA GLN A 54 -8.55 15.03 -16.88
C GLN A 54 -9.89 14.37 -16.51
N ARG A 55 -9.96 13.65 -15.38
CA ARG A 55 -11.15 12.93 -14.90
C ARG A 55 -11.63 11.80 -15.83
N GLU A 56 -10.76 11.29 -16.68
CA GLU A 56 -11.00 10.08 -17.48
C GLU A 56 -10.81 8.79 -16.66
N MET A 57 -10.30 8.91 -15.44
CA MET A 57 -10.03 7.83 -14.51
C MET A 57 -10.48 8.23 -13.11
N SER A 58 -11.11 7.30 -12.39
CA SER A 58 -11.54 7.53 -11.01
C SER A 58 -10.34 7.60 -10.05
N ASN A 59 -10.52 8.22 -8.88
CA ASN A 59 -9.52 8.19 -7.81
C ASN A 59 -9.19 6.75 -7.39
N PHE A 60 -10.19 5.86 -7.37
CA PHE A 60 -10.00 4.46 -7.01
C PHE A 60 -9.09 3.74 -8.00
N ASP A 61 -9.36 3.87 -9.30
CA ASP A 61 -8.58 3.23 -10.35
C ASP A 61 -7.14 3.78 -10.39
N TYR A 62 -6.98 5.08 -10.19
CA TYR A 62 -5.67 5.70 -10.13
C TYR A 62 -4.86 5.23 -8.91
N LEU A 63 -5.48 5.12 -7.73
CA LEU A 63 -4.82 4.55 -6.55
C LEU A 63 -4.49 3.06 -6.73
N MET A 64 -5.35 2.28 -7.39
CA MET A 64 -5.03 0.89 -7.75
C MET A 64 -3.83 0.80 -8.69
N TYR A 65 -3.75 1.70 -9.67
CA TYR A 65 -2.60 1.81 -10.57
C TYR A 65 -1.32 2.12 -9.79
N VAL A 66 -1.31 3.16 -8.96
CA VAL A 66 -0.15 3.55 -8.14
C VAL A 66 0.31 2.40 -7.25
N ASN A 67 -0.63 1.69 -6.60
CA ASN A 67 -0.32 0.49 -5.82
C ASN A 67 0.35 -0.59 -6.67
N THR A 68 -0.22 -0.89 -7.84
CA THR A 68 0.28 -1.95 -8.72
C THR A 68 1.73 -1.68 -9.16
N ILE A 69 2.03 -0.47 -9.65
CA ILE A 69 3.39 -0.15 -10.10
C ILE A 69 4.40 -0.04 -8.95
N ALA A 70 3.93 0.23 -7.72
CA ALA A 70 4.75 0.22 -6.52
C ALA A 70 5.06 -1.21 -6.01
N GLY A 71 4.65 -2.25 -6.75
CA GLY A 71 4.88 -3.65 -6.42
C GLY A 71 3.83 -4.26 -5.49
N ARG A 72 2.76 -3.53 -5.15
CA ARG A 72 1.71 -4.02 -4.25
C ARG A 72 0.86 -5.08 -4.94
N THR A 73 0.47 -6.11 -4.20
CA THR A 73 -0.28 -7.25 -4.76
C THR A 73 -1.23 -7.87 -3.74
N PHE A 74 -2.28 -8.52 -4.24
CA PHE A 74 -3.15 -9.36 -3.41
C PHE A 74 -2.51 -10.72 -3.06
N ASN A 75 -1.43 -11.10 -3.75
CA ASN A 75 -0.77 -12.40 -3.55
C ASN A 75 0.22 -12.44 -2.36
N ASP A 76 0.61 -11.28 -1.84
CA ASP A 76 1.46 -11.14 -0.65
C ASP A 76 0.79 -10.14 0.30
N LEU A 77 0.28 -10.64 1.43
CA LEU A 77 -0.43 -9.83 2.41
C LEU A 77 0.46 -8.80 3.10
N ASN A 78 1.79 -8.97 3.08
CA ASN A 78 2.72 -7.96 3.59
C ASN A 78 2.85 -6.76 2.64
N GLN A 79 2.53 -6.95 1.36
CA GLN A 79 2.58 -5.95 0.30
C GLN A 79 1.19 -5.65 -0.27
N TYR A 80 0.16 -5.76 0.56
CA TYR A 80 -1.22 -5.53 0.14
C TYR A 80 -1.45 -4.08 -0.33
N PRO A 81 -2.37 -3.84 -1.30
CA PRO A 81 -2.71 -2.48 -1.74
C PRO A 81 -3.20 -1.59 -0.59
N ILE A 82 -2.80 -0.32 -0.62
CA ILE A 82 -3.12 0.67 0.41
C ILE A 82 -4.07 1.73 -0.14
N PHE A 83 -5.06 2.06 0.67
CA PHE A 83 -5.95 3.20 0.46
C PHE A 83 -5.92 4.11 1.69
N PRO A 84 -6.02 5.44 1.50
CA PRO A 84 -6.14 6.35 2.63
C PRO A 84 -7.53 6.22 3.26
N TRP A 85 -7.60 6.42 4.59
CA TRP A 85 -8.85 6.79 5.23
C TRP A 85 -9.32 8.13 4.65
N VAL A 86 -10.58 8.23 4.24
CA VAL A 86 -11.13 9.44 3.61
C VAL A 86 -12.08 10.16 4.53
N LEU A 87 -13.01 9.43 5.15
CA LEU A 87 -13.96 10.01 6.10
C LEU A 87 -13.32 10.13 7.49
N ALA A 88 -13.66 11.22 8.17
CA ALA A 88 -13.31 11.49 9.56
C ALA A 88 -14.52 11.37 10.51
N ASP A 89 -15.75 11.52 9.99
CA ASP A 89 -16.98 11.40 10.77
C ASP A 89 -17.59 9.99 10.62
N TYR A 90 -17.64 9.27 11.73
CA TYR A 90 -18.30 7.97 11.86
C TYR A 90 -19.31 7.96 13.02
N THR A 91 -19.65 9.12 13.58
CA THR A 91 -20.52 9.23 14.76
C THR A 91 -21.84 9.90 14.45
N SER A 92 -21.88 10.79 13.45
CA SER A 92 -23.12 11.42 13.02
C SER A 92 -24.09 10.41 12.42
N SER A 93 -25.38 10.58 12.69
CA SER A 93 -26.44 9.73 12.12
C SER A 93 -26.61 9.94 10.60
N GLN A 94 -26.25 11.12 10.11
CA GLN A 94 -26.19 11.45 8.69
C GLN A 94 -24.82 12.07 8.37
N LEU A 95 -24.22 11.62 7.28
CA LEU A 95 -22.92 12.09 6.83
C LEU A 95 -23.09 13.19 5.78
N ASP A 96 -22.72 14.43 6.13
CA ASP A 96 -22.76 15.57 5.21
C ASP A 96 -21.46 15.67 4.41
N LEU A 97 -21.49 15.22 3.15
CA LEU A 97 -20.34 15.27 2.24
C LEU A 97 -19.99 16.68 1.74
N SER A 98 -20.76 17.70 2.09
CA SER A 98 -20.41 19.10 1.81
C SER A 98 -19.56 19.72 2.91
N GLN A 99 -19.49 19.11 4.10
CA GLN A 99 -18.70 19.62 5.22
C GLN A 99 -17.24 19.18 5.11
N PRO A 100 -16.28 20.12 5.08
CA PRO A 100 -14.86 19.77 5.09
C PRO A 100 -14.46 18.92 6.31
N ALA A 101 -15.11 19.11 7.45
CA ALA A 101 -14.86 18.37 8.69
C ALA A 101 -15.23 16.88 8.61
N SER A 102 -16.07 16.47 7.66
CA SER A 102 -16.41 15.06 7.43
C SER A 102 -15.27 14.28 6.77
N PHE A 103 -14.23 14.97 6.27
CA PHE A 103 -13.09 14.38 5.58
C PHE A 103 -11.80 14.51 6.40
N ARG A 104 -10.95 13.50 6.25
CA ARG A 104 -9.59 13.50 6.79
C ARG A 104 -8.71 14.45 6.00
N ASP A 105 -7.84 15.20 6.69
CA ASP A 105 -6.74 15.92 6.05
C ASP A 105 -5.77 14.93 5.37
N LEU A 106 -5.82 14.86 4.04
CA LEU A 106 -5.01 13.95 3.23
C LEU A 106 -3.54 14.36 3.14
N SER A 107 -3.17 15.59 3.53
CA SER A 107 -1.79 16.08 3.51
C SER A 107 -0.93 15.49 4.65
N ARG A 108 -1.58 14.93 5.67
CA ARG A 108 -0.91 14.41 6.88
C ARG A 108 -0.97 12.88 6.95
N PRO A 109 0.05 12.22 7.51
CA PRO A 109 -0.05 10.80 7.89
C PRO A 109 -0.98 10.62 9.09
N ILE A 110 -1.48 9.39 9.29
CA ILE A 110 -2.43 9.05 10.38
C ILE A 110 -1.92 9.49 11.75
N GLY A 111 -0.63 9.26 12.04
CA GLY A 111 -0.02 9.61 13.33
C GLY A 111 0.07 11.11 13.61
N ALA A 112 -0.12 11.97 12.61
CA ALA A 112 -0.04 13.42 12.72
C ALA A 112 -1.41 14.14 12.70
N LEU A 113 -2.52 13.39 12.69
CA LEU A 113 -3.87 13.96 12.69
C LEU A 113 -4.25 14.53 14.06
N ASN A 114 -3.93 13.79 15.12
CA ASN A 114 -4.14 14.23 16.50
C ASN A 114 -2.90 14.99 16.97
N VAL A 115 -3.11 16.20 17.50
CA VAL A 115 -2.02 17.14 17.82
C VAL A 115 -1.17 16.63 18.98
N GLU A 116 -1.79 16.06 20.02
CA GLU A 116 -1.09 15.52 21.18
C GLU A 116 -0.23 14.33 20.79
N ARG A 117 -0.78 13.42 19.98
CA ARG A 117 -0.07 12.26 19.44
C ARG A 117 1.07 12.65 18.49
N LYS A 118 0.88 13.70 17.70
CA LYS A 118 1.95 14.25 16.86
C LYS A 118 3.10 14.76 17.73
N ALA A 119 2.80 15.58 18.74
CA ALA A 119 3.82 16.12 19.65
C ALA A 119 4.60 15.01 20.35
N PHE A 120 3.92 13.95 20.78
CA PHE A 120 4.58 12.76 21.33
C PHE A 120 5.55 12.10 20.35
N PHE A 121 5.16 11.92 19.08
CA PHE A 121 6.06 11.32 18.08
C PHE A 121 7.20 12.24 17.67
N ASP A 122 6.98 13.55 17.59
CA ASP A 122 8.03 14.54 17.35
C ASP A 122 9.07 14.50 18.48
N GLN A 123 8.63 14.46 19.74
CA GLN A 123 9.49 14.37 20.92
C GLN A 123 10.30 13.07 20.92
N ARG A 124 9.64 11.92 20.73
CA ARG A 124 10.31 10.61 20.65
C ARG A 124 11.38 10.57 19.55
N TYR A 125 11.12 11.21 18.41
CA TYR A 125 12.08 11.31 17.32
C TYR A 125 13.29 12.19 17.69
N ALA A 126 13.04 13.32 18.36
CA ALA A 126 14.07 14.27 18.74
C ALA A 126 14.97 13.77 19.89
N GLU A 127 14.40 13.02 20.83
CA GLU A 127 15.09 12.44 22.00
C GLU A 127 15.63 11.03 21.71
N TRP A 128 15.89 10.71 20.45
CA TRP A 128 16.34 9.37 20.05
C TRP A 128 17.82 9.16 20.39
N GLU A 129 18.11 8.24 21.32
CA GLU A 129 19.46 8.00 21.85
C GLU A 129 20.16 6.75 21.27
N ASP A 130 19.46 5.91 20.49
CA ASP A 130 20.05 4.68 19.93
C ASP A 130 20.95 5.00 18.72
N GLU A 131 22.26 4.85 18.89
CA GLU A 131 23.26 5.09 17.83
C GLU A 131 23.26 4.01 16.73
N THR A 132 22.67 2.84 16.98
CA THR A 132 22.63 1.74 16.01
C THR A 132 21.46 1.84 15.03
N GLN A 133 20.47 2.66 15.35
CA GLN A 133 19.24 2.79 14.58
C GLN A 133 18.91 4.26 14.30
N ALA A 134 18.64 4.58 13.03
CA ALA A 134 18.19 5.93 12.67
C ALA A 134 16.86 6.28 13.39
N PRO A 135 16.68 7.53 13.84
CA PRO A 135 15.44 7.96 14.49
C PRO A 135 14.22 7.76 13.58
N PHE A 136 13.08 7.42 14.17
CA PHE A 136 11.82 7.25 13.43
C PHE A 136 10.61 7.65 14.29
N HIS A 137 9.57 8.13 13.61
CA HIS A 137 8.33 8.54 14.28
C HIS A 137 7.47 7.32 14.66
N TYR A 138 7.37 6.32 13.78
CA TYR A 138 6.43 5.20 13.94
C TYR A 138 7.16 3.86 13.94
N GLY A 139 7.14 3.16 15.08
CA GLY A 139 7.59 1.76 15.16
C GLY A 139 6.60 0.75 14.61
N THR A 140 5.45 1.23 14.10
CA THR A 140 4.40 0.40 13.49
C THR A 140 4.15 0.88 12.06
N HIS A 141 3.83 -0.06 11.19
CA HIS A 141 3.60 0.22 9.78
C HIS A 141 2.11 0.29 9.46
N TYR A 142 1.71 1.15 8.53
CA TYR A 142 0.31 1.36 8.12
C TYR A 142 -0.28 0.20 7.31
N SER A 143 0.55 -0.74 6.84
CA SER A 143 0.15 -1.90 6.04
C SER A 143 0.88 -3.13 6.57
N THR A 144 0.15 -4.09 7.10
CA THR A 144 0.70 -5.36 7.59
C THR A 144 -0.24 -6.51 7.21
N ALA A 145 0.28 -7.72 7.04
CA ALA A 145 -0.55 -8.90 6.81
C ALA A 145 -1.60 -9.10 7.92
N ALA A 146 -1.23 -8.80 9.17
CA ALA A 146 -2.15 -8.87 10.31
C ALA A 146 -3.35 -7.92 10.16
N PHE A 147 -3.13 -6.70 9.66
CA PHE A 147 -4.23 -5.76 9.39
C PHE A 147 -5.15 -6.25 8.28
N VAL A 148 -4.61 -6.79 7.18
CA VAL A 148 -5.42 -7.33 6.08
C VAL A 148 -6.29 -8.49 6.57
N LEU A 149 -5.71 -9.43 7.30
CA LEU A 149 -6.43 -10.59 7.83
C LEU A 149 -7.51 -10.17 8.84
N ASN A 150 -7.22 -9.20 9.70
CA ASN A 150 -8.20 -8.69 10.63
C ASN A 150 -9.37 -7.98 9.91
N TYR A 151 -9.05 -7.16 8.89
CA TYR A 151 -10.05 -6.43 8.12
C TYR A 151 -10.98 -7.36 7.34
N LEU A 152 -10.47 -8.49 6.84
CA LEU A 152 -11.19 -9.44 5.99
C LEU A 152 -11.63 -10.71 6.73
N VAL A 153 -11.59 -10.72 8.07
CA VAL A 153 -11.82 -11.92 8.92
C VAL A 153 -13.18 -12.59 8.74
N ARG A 154 -14.14 -11.93 8.08
CA ARG A 154 -15.48 -12.49 7.79
C ARG A 154 -15.56 -13.17 6.41
N MET A 155 -14.46 -13.25 5.68
CA MET A 155 -14.40 -13.83 4.34
C MET A 155 -13.34 -14.93 4.27
N GLU A 156 -13.69 -16.08 3.71
CA GLU A 156 -12.69 -17.09 3.35
C GLU A 156 -11.87 -16.64 2.12
N PRO A 157 -10.58 -16.99 2.02
CA PRO A 157 -9.81 -17.83 2.94
C PRO A 157 -9.18 -17.07 4.14
N TYR A 158 -9.48 -15.77 4.32
CA TYR A 158 -8.83 -14.92 5.32
C TYR A 158 -9.14 -15.32 6.76
N THR A 159 -10.35 -15.82 7.03
CA THR A 159 -10.72 -16.39 8.34
C THR A 159 -9.78 -17.54 8.70
N THR A 160 -9.63 -18.52 7.80
CA THR A 160 -8.76 -19.69 8.00
C THR A 160 -7.31 -19.26 8.25
N LEU A 161 -6.79 -18.33 7.44
CA LEU A 161 -5.43 -17.81 7.59
C LEU A 161 -5.23 -17.05 8.91
N PHE A 162 -6.22 -16.26 9.34
CA PHE A 162 -6.20 -15.54 10.62
C PHE A 162 -6.14 -16.50 11.82
N LEU A 163 -7.00 -17.54 11.83
CA LEU A 163 -7.02 -18.54 12.90
C LEU A 163 -5.68 -19.29 12.98
N ASN A 164 -5.11 -19.69 11.84
CA ASN A 164 -3.82 -20.39 11.82
C ASN A 164 -2.69 -19.55 12.43
N LEU A 165 -2.63 -18.25 12.14
CA LEU A 165 -1.64 -17.36 12.75
C LEU A 165 -1.82 -17.21 14.27
N GLN A 166 -3.06 -17.22 14.76
CA GLN A 166 -3.34 -17.10 16.19
C GLN A 166 -3.06 -18.40 16.96
N VAL A 167 -3.38 -19.56 16.38
CA VAL A 167 -3.12 -20.86 17.01
C VAL A 167 -1.61 -21.11 17.14
N ASN A 168 -0.85 -20.83 16.07
CA ASN A 168 0.62 -20.96 16.11
C ASN A 168 1.29 -20.00 17.11
N ARG A 169 0.64 -18.87 17.47
CA ARG A 169 1.12 -18.00 18.54
C ARG A 169 0.92 -18.58 19.94
N LYS A 170 -0.10 -19.42 20.16
CA LYS A 170 -0.39 -20.03 21.46
C LYS A 170 0.47 -21.27 21.75
N THR A 171 1.04 -21.89 20.73
CA THR A 171 1.90 -23.08 20.87
C THR A 171 3.38 -22.74 21.00
N ALA A 172 3.76 -21.47 20.84
CA ALA A 172 5.14 -20.99 20.89
C ALA A 172 5.49 -20.18 22.16
N SER A 173 4.56 -20.12 23.12
CA SER A 173 4.72 -19.52 24.46
C SER A 173 4.66 -20.59 25.53
#